data_AF-A0A1B6JH32-F1
#
_entry.id   AF-A0A1B6JH32-F1
#
_cell.length_a   1.000
_cell.length_b   1.000
_cell.length_c   1.000
_cell.angle_alpha   90.00
_cell.angle_beta   90.00
_cell.angle_gamma   90.00
#
_symmetry.space_group_name_H-M   'P 1'
#
loop_
_entity.id
_entity.type
_entity.pdbx_description
1 polymer ?
#
loop_
_entity_poly.entity_id
_entity_poly.type
_entity_poly.pdbx_seq_one_letter_code
_entity_poly.pdbx_strand_id
1 'polypeptide(L)'
;FLTLSGILYYMRGRRYEIEIKSKQLNQYYRELKNVRQVTKEVVADFNSDRRELEIMSYDLLKDLKLRLLILECFVPYEDHRRILSKLHYDEELDCWAVSSDLEVDSTLSQLQCFDFMRRPVSMYTLFMSRRVNHIFRCDRTMENKQNTFRFKEENILDLDLVGSTRTTKDYELNKNVTNTISSILQTALKQEDDINIDAANPMFRDFSFKPKRVDRMFTQPIITNQEIHKIKRCPSMTYTPVYPKARGLVPK
;
A
#
# COMPACT_ATOMS: atom_id res chain seq x y z
N PHE A 1 7.65 -82.44 -30.71
CA PHE A 1 6.57 -82.48 -29.69
C PHE A 1 7.06 -81.79 -28.44
N LEU A 2 6.56 -80.59 -28.14
CA LEU A 2 6.77 -79.97 -26.82
C LEU A 2 5.92 -80.75 -25.81
N THR A 3 6.52 -81.25 -24.75
CA THR A 3 5.79 -81.92 -23.67
C THR A 3 4.84 -80.91 -23.00
N LEU A 4 3.67 -81.36 -22.55
CA LEU A 4 2.70 -80.54 -21.80
C LEU A 4 3.35 -79.76 -20.65
N SER A 5 4.35 -80.36 -20.00
CA SER A 5 5.17 -79.74 -18.96
C SER A 5 5.93 -78.49 -19.45
N GLY A 6 6.56 -78.55 -20.63
CA GLY A 6 7.26 -77.40 -21.22
C GLY A 6 6.32 -76.24 -21.58
N ILE A 7 5.11 -76.56 -22.06
CA ILE A 7 4.08 -75.56 -22.37
C ILE A 7 3.60 -74.86 -21.10
N LEU A 8 3.35 -75.62 -20.02
CA LEU A 8 2.94 -75.07 -18.73
C LEU A 8 4.01 -74.16 -18.10
N TYR A 9 5.29 -74.55 -18.16
CA TYR A 9 6.38 -73.74 -17.64
C TYR A 9 6.52 -72.42 -18.41
N TYR A 10 6.46 -72.48 -19.75
CA TYR A 10 6.48 -71.29 -20.60
C TYR A 10 5.30 -70.35 -20.31
N MET A 11 4.09 -70.89 -20.21
CA MET A 11 2.90 -70.12 -19.86
C MET A 11 3.03 -69.46 -18.48
N ARG A 12 3.58 -70.18 -17.48
CA ARG A 12 3.82 -69.65 -16.14
C ARG A 12 4.86 -68.52 -16.15
N GLY A 13 5.96 -68.68 -16.88
CA GLY A 13 6.98 -67.64 -17.06
C GLY A 13 6.40 -66.39 -17.72
N ARG A 14 5.61 -66.54 -18.79
CA ARG A 14 4.93 -65.41 -19.44
C ARG A 14 3.93 -64.71 -18.51
N ARG A 15 3.17 -65.46 -17.71
CA ARG A 15 2.25 -64.87 -16.72
C ARG A 15 3.00 -64.07 -15.65
N TYR A 16 4.10 -64.60 -15.15
CA TYR A 16 4.94 -63.90 -14.17
C TYR A 16 5.54 -62.61 -14.72
N GLU A 17 6.02 -62.63 -15.98
CA GLU A 17 6.54 -61.43 -16.66
C GLU A 17 5.46 -60.35 -16.84
N ILE A 18 4.25 -60.75 -17.24
CA ILE A 18 3.09 -59.84 -17.33
C ILE A 18 2.78 -59.24 -15.96
N GLU A 19 2.83 -60.04 -14.89
CA GLU A 19 2.55 -59.58 -13.54
C GLU A 19 3.57 -58.55 -13.04
N ILE A 20 4.87 -58.77 -13.28
CA ILE A 20 5.93 -57.81 -12.95
C ILE A 20 5.74 -56.52 -13.73
N LYS A 21 5.54 -56.61 -15.05
CA LYS A 21 5.35 -55.42 -15.91
C LYS A 21 4.11 -54.64 -15.51
N SER A 22 3.02 -55.32 -15.15
CA SER A 22 1.80 -54.69 -14.62
C SER A 22 2.05 -53.98 -13.28
N LYS A 23 2.80 -54.59 -12.37
CA LYS A 23 3.18 -53.95 -11.09
C LYS A 23 4.03 -52.70 -11.31
N GLN A 24 5.03 -52.76 -12.20
CA GLN A 24 5.86 -51.61 -12.55
C GLN A 24 5.03 -50.48 -13.19
N LEU A 25 4.14 -50.82 -14.15
CA LEU A 25 3.27 -49.83 -14.77
C LEU A 25 2.36 -49.14 -13.73
N ASN A 26 1.78 -49.90 -12.80
CA ASN A 26 0.96 -49.35 -11.73
C ASN A 26 1.77 -48.48 -10.75
N GLN A 27 3.05 -48.80 -10.53
CA GLN A 27 3.94 -47.95 -9.75
C GLN A 27 4.16 -46.61 -10.46
N TYR A 28 4.61 -46.62 -11.72
CA TYR A 28 4.83 -45.39 -12.48
C TYR A 28 3.54 -44.56 -12.63
N TYR A 29 2.39 -45.22 -12.78
CA TYR A 29 1.11 -44.53 -12.84
C TYR A 29 0.76 -43.82 -11.53
N ARG A 30 1.04 -44.44 -10.38
CA ARG A 30 0.87 -43.81 -9.07
C ARG A 30 1.82 -42.63 -8.87
N GLU A 31 3.09 -42.80 -9.21
CA GLU A 31 4.08 -41.72 -9.16
C GLU A 31 3.66 -40.53 -10.04
N LEU A 32 3.24 -40.78 -11.27
CA LEU A 32 2.76 -39.76 -12.19
C LEU A 32 1.49 -39.06 -11.66
N LYS A 33 0.56 -39.79 -11.06
CA LYS A 33 -0.62 -39.22 -10.42
C LYS A 33 -0.23 -38.32 -9.23
N ASN A 34 0.72 -38.76 -8.41
CA ASN A 34 1.23 -37.98 -7.29
C ASN A 34 1.92 -36.69 -7.77
N VAL A 35 2.81 -36.76 -8.75
CA VAL A 35 3.47 -35.58 -9.32
C VAL A 35 2.45 -34.59 -9.91
N ARG A 36 1.43 -35.10 -10.61
CA ARG A 36 0.34 -34.24 -11.11
C ARG A 36 -0.44 -33.56 -9.99
N GLN A 37 -0.68 -34.26 -8.90
CA GLN A 37 -1.38 -33.70 -7.75
C GLN A 37 -0.54 -32.62 -7.07
N VAL A 38 0.73 -32.92 -6.78
CA VAL A 38 1.69 -31.96 -6.20
C VAL A 38 1.82 -30.72 -7.09
N THR A 39 1.89 -30.90 -8.41
CA THR A 39 1.97 -29.76 -9.34
C THR A 39 0.73 -28.87 -9.24
N LYS A 40 -0.47 -29.45 -9.10
CA LYS A 40 -1.71 -28.68 -8.94
C LYS A 40 -1.75 -27.93 -7.63
N GLU A 41 -1.31 -28.57 -6.54
CA GLU A 41 -1.23 -27.96 -5.21
C GLU A 41 -0.25 -26.78 -5.22
N VAL A 42 0.98 -26.98 -5.72
CA VAL A 42 1.98 -25.90 -5.84
C VAL A 42 1.47 -24.73 -6.69
N VAL A 43 0.76 -25.00 -7.79
CA VAL A 43 0.16 -23.94 -8.62
C VAL A 43 -0.96 -23.22 -7.89
N ALA A 44 -1.76 -23.92 -7.08
CA ALA A 44 -2.81 -23.30 -6.27
C ALA A 44 -2.21 -22.39 -5.19
N ASP A 45 -1.18 -22.85 -4.49
CA ASP A 45 -0.47 -22.11 -3.45
C ASP A 45 0.19 -20.86 -4.05
N PHE A 46 0.94 -21.00 -5.15
CA PHE A 46 1.55 -19.86 -5.85
C PHE A 46 0.52 -18.81 -6.28
N ASN A 47 -0.67 -19.24 -6.72
CA ASN A 47 -1.75 -18.33 -7.06
C ASN A 47 -2.39 -17.66 -5.85
N SER A 48 -2.42 -18.32 -4.68
CA SER A 48 -2.83 -17.69 -3.43
C SER A 48 -1.84 -16.61 -3.03
N ASP A 49 -0.56 -16.97 -2.93
CA ASP A 49 0.53 -16.06 -2.54
C ASP A 49 0.58 -14.85 -3.47
N ARG A 50 0.47 -15.06 -4.79
CA ARG A 50 0.43 -13.96 -5.75
C ARG A 50 -0.74 -13.00 -5.49
N ARG A 51 -1.94 -13.53 -5.20
CA ARG A 51 -3.11 -12.68 -4.90
C ARG A 51 -2.93 -11.93 -3.58
N GLU A 52 -2.39 -12.57 -2.56
CA GLU A 52 -2.12 -11.94 -1.26
C GLU A 52 -1.11 -10.81 -1.40
N LEU A 53 -0.03 -11.03 -2.16
CA LEU A 53 0.95 -10.00 -2.50
C LEU A 53 0.34 -8.84 -3.30
N GLU A 54 -0.55 -9.13 -4.25
CA GLU A 54 -1.26 -8.10 -5.01
C GLU A 54 -2.15 -7.23 -4.11
N ILE A 55 -2.88 -7.84 -3.17
CA ILE A 55 -3.71 -7.13 -2.20
C ILE A 55 -2.84 -6.26 -1.29
N MET A 56 -1.77 -6.83 -0.71
CA MET A 56 -0.84 -6.09 0.15
C MET A 56 -0.21 -4.90 -0.58
N SER A 57 0.24 -5.13 -1.82
CA SER A 57 0.83 -4.06 -2.64
C SER A 57 -0.18 -2.96 -2.95
N TYR A 58 -1.44 -3.31 -3.21
CA TYR A 58 -2.50 -2.34 -3.46
C TYR A 58 -2.80 -1.50 -2.22
N ASP A 59 -2.93 -2.14 -1.05
CA ASP A 59 -3.21 -1.45 0.20
C ASP A 59 -2.05 -0.53 0.60
N LEU A 60 -0.80 -0.99 0.48
CA LEU A 60 0.37 -0.17 0.75
C LEU A 60 0.43 1.05 -0.19
N LEU A 61 0.14 0.86 -1.48
CA LEU A 61 0.13 1.95 -2.46
C LEU A 61 -0.98 2.95 -2.15
N LYS A 62 -2.16 2.48 -1.73
CA LYS A 62 -3.29 3.33 -1.33
C LYS A 62 -2.91 4.18 -0.12
N ASP A 63 -2.32 3.57 0.91
CA ASP A 63 -1.87 4.26 2.10
C ASP A 63 -0.77 5.29 1.80
N LEU A 64 0.20 4.93 0.95
CA LEU A 64 1.25 5.84 0.51
C LEU A 64 0.65 7.06 -0.21
N LYS A 65 -0.25 6.83 -1.18
CA LYS A 65 -0.94 7.91 -1.90
C LYS A 65 -1.73 8.81 -0.95
N LEU A 66 -2.42 8.24 0.02
CA LEU A 66 -3.14 9.01 1.04
C LEU A 66 -2.18 9.88 1.85
N ARG A 67 -1.06 9.32 2.32
CA ARG A 67 -0.04 10.07 3.08
C ARG A 67 0.56 11.20 2.26
N LEU A 68 0.90 10.95 0.99
CA LEU A 68 1.40 11.99 0.09
C LEU A 68 0.37 13.10 -0.13
N LEU A 69 -0.90 12.74 -0.34
CA LEU A 69 -1.97 13.73 -0.51
C LEU A 69 -2.14 14.59 0.75
N ILE A 70 -2.04 13.98 1.93
CA ILE A 70 -2.09 14.71 3.21
C ILE A 70 -0.91 15.68 3.29
N LEU A 71 0.31 15.23 2.96
CA LEU A 71 1.49 16.09 2.95
C LEU A 71 1.32 17.26 1.97
N GLU A 72 0.84 17.01 0.76
CA GLU A 72 0.66 18.05 -0.26
C GLU A 72 -0.45 19.05 0.08
N CYS A 73 -1.53 18.60 0.73
CA CYS A 73 -2.69 19.45 0.99
C CYS A 73 -2.64 20.18 2.34
N PHE A 74 -1.99 19.59 3.34
CA PHE A 74 -2.02 20.10 4.72
C PHE A 74 -0.66 20.54 5.25
N VAL A 75 0.45 20.11 4.64
CA VAL A 75 1.78 20.55 5.07
C VAL A 75 2.27 21.66 4.13
N PRO A 76 2.49 22.87 4.64
CA PRO A 76 3.06 23.95 3.86
C PRO A 76 4.44 23.59 3.30
N TYR A 77 4.74 24.08 2.09
CA TYR A 77 5.96 23.73 1.35
C TYR A 77 7.26 24.04 2.12
N GLU A 78 7.27 25.12 2.90
CA GLU A 78 8.42 25.57 3.68
C GLU A 78 8.72 24.61 4.83
N ASP A 79 7.67 24.11 5.50
CA ASP A 79 7.80 23.15 6.59
C ASP A 79 8.24 21.79 6.06
N HIS A 80 7.69 21.36 4.92
CA HIS A 80 8.11 20.15 4.22
C HIS A 80 9.60 20.21 3.88
N ARG A 81 10.07 21.31 3.27
CA ARG A 81 11.48 21.50 2.93
C ARG A 81 12.38 21.54 4.17
N ARG A 82 11.95 22.21 5.24
CA ARG A 82 12.67 22.27 6.51
C ARG A 82 12.83 20.87 7.11
N ILE A 83 11.76 20.07 7.15
CA ILE A 83 11.82 18.71 7.69
C ILE A 83 12.72 17.80 6.84
N LEU A 84 12.57 17.84 5.50
CA LEU A 84 13.41 17.06 4.59
C LEU A 84 14.90 17.36 4.74
N SER A 85 15.28 18.63 4.95
CA SER A 85 16.69 19.00 5.15
C SER A 85 17.30 18.45 6.44
N LYS A 86 16.47 18.09 7.42
CA LYS A 86 16.90 17.55 8.72
C LYS A 86 16.84 16.03 8.80
N LEU A 87 16.08 15.42 7.89
CA LEU A 87 15.82 14.00 7.88
C LEU A 87 17.04 13.26 7.30
N HIS A 88 17.55 12.29 8.03
CA HIS A 88 18.56 11.35 7.54
C HIS A 88 18.09 9.93 7.82
N TYR A 89 18.52 9.00 7.00
CA TYR A 89 18.22 7.59 7.19
C TYR A 89 19.33 6.95 8.02
N ASP A 90 18.94 6.31 9.12
CA ASP A 90 19.84 5.57 10.00
C ASP A 90 19.85 4.09 9.56
N GLU A 91 20.97 3.67 8.96
CA GLU A 91 21.15 2.30 8.44
C GLU A 91 21.23 1.25 9.57
N GLU A 92 21.65 1.63 10.78
CA GLU A 92 21.77 0.68 11.90
C GLU A 92 20.40 0.31 12.47
N LEU A 93 19.49 1.29 12.51
CA LEU A 93 18.14 1.15 13.05
C LEU A 93 17.06 0.91 11.98
N ASP A 94 17.44 0.93 10.69
CA ASP A 94 16.53 0.82 9.54
C ASP A 94 15.33 1.79 9.64
N CYS A 95 15.62 3.03 10.01
CA CYS A 95 14.58 4.04 10.21
C CYS A 95 15.05 5.46 9.88
N TRP A 96 14.08 6.34 9.62
CA TRP A 96 14.36 7.76 9.40
C TRP A 96 14.47 8.49 10.74
N ALA A 97 15.58 9.19 10.95
CA ALA A 97 15.85 10.01 12.13
C ALA A 97 15.89 11.51 11.77
N VAL A 98 15.56 12.36 12.74
CA VAL A 98 15.59 13.83 12.60
C VAL A 98 16.78 14.37 13.35
N SER A 99 17.63 15.14 12.66
CA SER A 99 18.77 15.82 13.28
C SER A 99 18.27 16.86 14.30
N SER A 100 18.85 16.85 15.52
CA SER A 100 18.39 17.70 16.63
C SER A 100 18.66 19.19 16.37
N ASP A 101 17.74 20.07 16.79
CA ASP A 101 17.68 21.52 16.49
C ASP A 101 18.80 22.39 17.11
N LEU A 102 19.86 21.80 17.65
CA LEU A 102 20.87 22.51 18.44
C LEU A 102 21.72 23.50 17.62
N GLU A 103 21.64 23.51 16.29
CA GLU A 103 22.48 24.38 15.44
C GLU A 103 21.77 25.57 14.78
N VAL A 104 20.42 25.70 14.85
CA VAL A 104 19.72 26.71 14.01
C VAL A 104 18.90 27.76 14.79
N ASP A 105 18.53 27.54 16.05
CA ASP A 105 17.66 28.48 16.80
C ASP A 105 18.38 29.43 17.78
N SER A 106 19.69 29.65 17.61
CA SER A 106 20.43 30.62 18.44
C SER A 106 20.07 32.10 18.17
N THR A 107 19.11 32.40 17.28
CA THR A 107 18.82 33.80 16.88
C THR A 107 17.40 34.29 17.13
N LEU A 108 16.53 33.54 17.80
CA LEU A 108 15.28 34.11 18.30
C LEU A 108 15.23 33.96 19.81
N SER A 109 15.30 35.10 20.49
CA SER A 109 15.07 35.31 21.91
C SER A 109 13.77 34.64 22.36
N GLN A 110 13.84 33.35 22.66
CA GLN A 110 12.73 32.62 23.24
C GLN A 110 12.48 33.23 24.62
N LEU A 111 11.32 33.86 24.78
CA LEU A 111 10.89 34.40 26.08
C LEU A 111 10.89 33.26 27.08
N GLN A 112 11.88 33.25 27.98
CA GLN A 112 11.95 32.26 29.03
C GLN A 112 10.83 32.48 30.03
N CYS A 113 9.97 31.47 30.16
CA CYS A 113 9.04 31.31 31.26
C CYS A 113 9.87 30.90 32.49
N PHE A 114 10.06 31.81 33.45
CA PHE A 114 10.60 31.43 34.75
C PHE A 114 9.48 30.77 35.58
N ASP A 115 9.70 29.58 36.11
CA ASP A 115 8.70 28.75 36.81
C ASP A 115 7.99 29.45 37.98
N PHE A 116 8.60 30.49 38.56
CA PHE A 116 8.03 31.29 39.64
C PHE A 116 7.19 32.49 39.18
N MET A 117 7.00 32.68 37.87
CA MET A 117 6.23 33.80 37.29
C MET A 117 5.00 33.30 36.56
N ARG A 118 3.82 33.79 36.97
CA ARG A 118 2.50 33.37 36.44
C ARG A 118 2.27 33.76 34.97
N ARG A 119 3.12 34.61 34.38
CA ARG A 119 3.11 35.01 32.96
C ARG A 119 4.55 35.26 32.49
N PRO A 120 4.89 35.03 31.21
CA PRO A 120 6.17 35.43 30.66
C PRO A 120 6.29 36.97 30.70
N VAL A 121 7.39 37.46 31.26
CA VAL A 121 7.66 38.89 31.45
C VAL A 121 8.99 39.18 30.76
N SER A 122 9.04 40.21 29.91
CA SER A 122 10.28 40.57 29.23
C SER A 122 11.35 41.05 30.22
N MET A 123 12.63 40.77 29.96
CA MET A 123 13.73 41.21 30.83
C MET A 123 13.68 42.72 31.11
N TYR A 124 13.34 43.53 30.09
CA TYR A 124 13.18 44.98 30.19
C TYR A 124 12.22 45.39 31.32
N THR A 125 11.04 44.76 31.37
CA THR A 125 10.04 45.06 32.41
C THR A 125 10.45 44.58 33.79
N LEU A 126 11.24 43.50 33.89
CA LEU A 126 11.81 43.03 35.16
C LEU A 126 12.77 44.06 35.76
N PHE A 127 13.66 44.61 34.92
CA PHE A 127 14.72 45.53 35.35
C PHE A 127 14.21 46.94 35.62
N MET A 128 13.34 47.51 34.78
CA MET A 128 12.81 48.85 34.98
C MET A 128 11.72 48.91 36.04
N SER A 129 10.78 47.97 36.04
CA SER A 129 9.59 48.08 36.88
C SER A 129 9.89 47.82 38.37
N ARG A 130 10.88 46.98 38.69
CA ARG A 130 11.21 46.66 40.10
C ARG A 130 12.19 47.64 40.75
N ARG A 131 13.19 48.15 40.03
CA ARG A 131 14.20 49.05 40.63
C ARG A 131 13.70 50.46 40.86
N VAL A 132 12.87 50.99 39.95
CA VAL A 132 12.34 52.35 40.07
C VAL A 132 11.24 52.43 41.12
N ASN A 133 10.44 51.37 41.33
CA ASN A 133 9.35 51.38 42.31
C ASN A 133 9.79 51.39 43.79
N HIS A 134 11.02 51.01 44.14
CA HIS A 134 11.42 50.97 45.56
C HIS A 134 11.73 52.36 46.14
N ILE A 135 12.41 53.21 45.38
CA ILE A 135 12.85 54.53 45.84
C ILE A 135 11.68 55.53 45.96
N PHE A 136 10.75 55.51 45.00
CA PHE A 136 9.63 56.47 44.96
C PHE A 136 8.38 56.02 45.72
N ARG A 137 8.33 54.80 46.27
CA ARG A 137 7.20 54.33 47.10
C ARG A 137 7.35 54.68 48.58
N CYS A 138 8.57 54.87 49.06
CA CYS A 138 8.85 55.17 50.46
C CYS A 138 8.71 56.67 50.79
N ASP A 139 8.69 57.54 49.79
CA ASP A 139 8.58 58.97 49.97
C ASP A 139 7.20 59.48 49.52
N ARG A 140 6.39 59.97 50.47
CA ARG A 140 4.97 60.38 50.29
C ARG A 140 4.79 61.88 50.06
N THR A 141 5.86 62.60 49.73
CA THR A 141 5.81 64.03 49.36
C THR A 141 4.93 64.26 48.12
N MET A 142 4.25 65.42 48.04
CA MET A 142 3.33 65.73 46.93
C MET A 142 4.04 65.82 45.58
N GLU A 143 5.32 66.17 45.58
CA GLU A 143 6.20 66.18 44.40
C GLU A 143 6.47 64.77 43.85
N ASN A 144 6.64 63.79 44.74
CA ASN A 144 6.85 62.39 44.35
C ASN A 144 5.56 61.70 43.88
N LYS A 145 4.36 62.16 44.25
CA LYS A 145 3.11 61.60 43.69
C LYS A 145 3.00 61.80 42.19
N GLN A 146 3.49 62.92 41.66
CA GLN A 146 3.55 63.16 40.21
C GLN A 146 4.62 62.31 39.51
N ASN A 147 5.69 61.95 40.22
CA ASN A 147 6.72 61.03 39.75
C ASN A 147 6.47 59.55 40.07
N THR A 148 5.37 59.21 40.78
CA THR A 148 5.01 57.80 40.96
C THR A 148 4.52 57.24 39.63
N PHE A 149 5.40 56.48 38.97
CA PHE A 149 5.18 55.79 37.69
C PHE A 149 4.06 54.73 37.70
N ARG A 150 3.19 54.71 38.71
CA ARG A 150 2.07 53.77 38.79
C ARG A 150 1.03 54.02 37.71
N PHE A 151 0.88 55.26 37.24
CA PHE A 151 -0.16 55.67 36.28
C PHE A 151 0.33 56.71 35.27
N LYS A 152 1.54 56.55 34.75
CA LYS A 152 2.01 57.35 33.61
C LYS A 152 1.50 56.67 32.33
N GLU A 153 0.73 57.39 31.51
CA GLU A 153 0.12 56.92 30.24
C GLU A 153 1.16 56.47 29.20
N GLU A 154 2.43 56.73 29.45
CA GLU A 154 3.59 56.32 28.65
C GLU A 154 4.05 54.86 28.87
N ASN A 155 3.28 54.06 29.60
CA ASN A 155 3.50 52.61 29.70
C ASN A 155 2.78 51.84 28.56
N ILE A 156 2.62 52.49 27.41
CA ILE A 156 2.21 51.86 26.16
C ILE A 156 3.51 51.35 25.55
N LEU A 157 3.75 50.04 25.69
CA LEU A 157 4.80 49.39 24.93
C LEU A 157 4.36 49.43 23.47
N ASP A 158 5.01 50.25 22.64
CA ASP A 158 4.98 50.09 21.19
C ASP A 158 5.69 48.78 20.87
N LEU A 159 4.91 47.70 20.97
CA LEU A 159 5.32 46.40 20.54
C LEU A 159 5.16 46.43 19.02
N ASP A 160 6.27 46.42 18.30
CA ASP A 160 6.29 45.93 16.93
C ASP A 160 5.94 44.45 17.00
N LEU A 161 4.65 44.13 17.11
CA LEU A 161 4.17 42.77 16.99
C LEU A 161 4.58 42.31 15.60
N VAL A 162 5.64 41.50 15.54
CA VAL A 162 5.95 40.71 14.36
C VAL A 162 4.66 39.93 14.08
N GLY A 163 3.99 40.29 12.99
CA GLY A 163 2.76 39.62 12.58
C GLY A 163 3.01 38.11 12.53
N SER A 164 1.97 37.33 12.79
CA SER A 164 2.04 35.88 12.56
C SER A 164 2.69 35.65 11.19
N THR A 165 3.72 34.81 11.16
CA THR A 165 4.48 34.51 9.93
C THR A 165 3.59 33.91 8.84
N ARG A 166 2.37 33.48 9.21
CA ARG A 166 1.30 33.08 8.30
C ARG A 166 -0.04 33.69 8.65
N THR A 167 -0.81 33.97 7.61
CA THR A 167 -2.21 34.39 7.67
C THR A 167 -3.12 33.27 7.15
N THR A 168 -4.42 33.35 7.42
CA THR A 168 -5.40 32.34 6.97
C THR A 168 -5.43 32.13 5.45
N LYS A 169 -4.91 33.09 4.67
CA LYS A 169 -4.75 33.00 3.21
C LYS A 169 -3.72 31.95 2.79
N ASP A 170 -2.73 31.67 3.63
CA ASP A 170 -1.63 30.74 3.31
C ASP A 170 -2.07 29.26 3.38
N TYR A 171 -3.28 29.00 3.89
CA TYR A 171 -3.92 27.69 3.95
C TYR A 171 -5.01 27.52 2.90
N GLU A 172 -5.20 28.49 2.01
CA GLU A 172 -6.08 28.30 0.86
C GLU A 172 -5.46 27.24 -0.05
N LEU A 173 -6.16 26.11 -0.23
CA LEU A 173 -5.69 25.01 -1.08
C LEU A 173 -5.29 25.57 -2.45
N ASN A 174 -4.08 25.24 -2.90
CA ASN A 174 -3.57 25.58 -4.23
C ASN A 174 -4.67 25.33 -5.28
N LYS A 175 -5.05 26.38 -6.02
CA LYS A 175 -6.22 26.44 -6.92
C LYS A 175 -6.31 25.26 -7.91
N ASN A 176 -5.16 24.68 -8.26
CA ASN A 176 -5.06 23.54 -9.17
C ASN A 176 -5.45 22.21 -8.51
N VAL A 177 -5.05 22.00 -7.25
CA VAL A 177 -5.35 20.78 -6.47
C VAL A 177 -6.82 20.76 -6.03
N THR A 178 -7.38 21.93 -5.72
CA THR A 178 -8.80 22.11 -5.42
C THR A 178 -9.67 21.66 -6.58
N ASN A 179 -9.35 22.01 -7.83
CA ASN A 179 -10.17 21.63 -8.99
C ASN A 179 -10.22 20.12 -9.22
N THR A 180 -9.08 19.42 -9.09
CA THR A 180 -9.03 17.96 -9.23
C THR A 180 -9.78 17.26 -8.11
N ILE A 181 -9.60 17.70 -6.86
CA ILE A 181 -10.29 17.10 -5.70
C ILE A 181 -11.78 17.40 -5.74
N SER A 182 -12.19 18.63 -6.06
CA SER A 182 -13.59 18.99 -6.22
C SER A 182 -14.27 18.19 -7.33
N SER A 183 -13.59 17.96 -8.47
CA SER A 183 -14.11 17.11 -9.54
C SER A 183 -14.27 15.66 -9.09
N ILE A 184 -13.27 15.09 -8.41
CA ILE A 184 -13.33 13.72 -7.87
C ILE A 184 -14.45 13.58 -6.82
N LEU A 185 -14.55 14.52 -5.89
CA LEU A 185 -15.59 14.54 -4.86
C LEU A 185 -16.98 14.69 -5.48
N GLN A 186 -17.14 15.55 -6.48
CA GLN A 186 -18.39 15.70 -7.21
C GLN A 186 -18.75 14.44 -7.99
N THR A 187 -17.75 13.69 -8.47
CA THR A 187 -17.97 12.40 -9.14
C THR A 187 -18.36 11.33 -8.12
N ALA A 188 -17.73 11.27 -6.96
CA ALA A 188 -18.06 10.34 -5.87
C ALA A 188 -19.42 10.63 -5.20
N LEU A 189 -19.86 11.90 -5.21
CA LEU A 189 -21.18 12.31 -4.70
C LEU A 189 -22.31 12.08 -5.71
N LYS A 190 -22.01 11.91 -7.00
CA LYS A 190 -23.00 11.42 -7.95
C LYS A 190 -23.28 9.97 -7.56
N GLN A 191 -24.52 9.67 -7.19
CA GLN A 191 -24.97 8.29 -7.10
C GLN A 191 -24.77 7.68 -8.50
N GLU A 192 -23.81 6.77 -8.62
CA GLU A 192 -23.62 6.02 -9.85
C GLU A 192 -24.87 5.16 -10.06
N ASP A 193 -25.42 5.18 -11.28
CA ASP A 193 -26.48 4.26 -11.67
C ASP A 193 -25.96 2.83 -11.53
N ASP A 194 -26.80 1.90 -11.05
CA ASP A 194 -26.46 0.48 -10.94
C ASP A 194 -25.86 -0.01 -12.27
N ILE A 195 -24.57 -0.31 -12.28
CA ILE A 195 -23.91 -0.92 -13.43
C ILE A 195 -24.51 -2.31 -13.58
N ASN A 196 -25.51 -2.44 -14.44
CA ASN A 196 -26.04 -3.73 -14.87
C ASN A 196 -24.94 -4.45 -15.66
N ILE A 197 -24.09 -5.19 -14.95
CA ILE A 197 -23.14 -6.12 -15.55
C ILE A 197 -23.98 -7.27 -16.11
N ASP A 198 -24.38 -7.14 -17.38
CA ASP A 198 -25.09 -8.21 -18.08
C ASP A 198 -24.16 -9.41 -18.22
N ALA A 199 -24.33 -10.39 -17.33
CA ALA A 199 -23.62 -11.67 -17.38
C ALA A 199 -23.97 -12.48 -18.64
N ALA A 200 -24.94 -12.04 -19.45
CA ALA A 200 -25.22 -12.60 -20.77
C ALA A 200 -24.32 -12.02 -21.89
N ASN A 201 -23.45 -11.04 -21.60
CA ASN A 201 -22.53 -10.48 -22.59
C ASN A 201 -21.65 -11.61 -23.19
N PRO A 202 -21.77 -11.88 -24.51
CA PRO A 202 -21.11 -13.01 -25.14
C PRO A 202 -19.58 -12.95 -25.12
N MET A 203 -18.96 -11.79 -24.84
CA MET A 203 -17.51 -11.68 -24.67
C MET A 203 -16.94 -12.46 -23.47
N PHE A 204 -17.78 -12.85 -22.49
CA PHE A 204 -17.34 -13.60 -21.31
C PHE A 204 -17.72 -15.09 -21.35
N ARG A 205 -18.33 -15.58 -22.44
CA ARG A 205 -18.81 -16.97 -22.54
C ARG A 205 -17.82 -17.99 -23.06
N ASP A 206 -16.65 -17.58 -23.55
CA ASP A 206 -15.68 -18.48 -24.20
C ASP A 206 -15.03 -19.51 -23.25
N PHE A 207 -15.22 -19.40 -21.93
CA PHE A 207 -14.65 -20.33 -20.95
C PHE A 207 -15.67 -21.13 -20.13
N SER A 208 -16.98 -21.02 -20.41
CA SER A 208 -17.97 -21.83 -19.71
C SER A 208 -18.19 -23.19 -20.40
N PHE A 209 -17.33 -24.16 -20.08
CA PHE A 209 -17.65 -25.57 -20.32
C PHE A 209 -18.84 -25.96 -19.44
N LYS A 210 -20.04 -26.01 -20.03
CA LYS A 210 -21.20 -26.61 -19.35
C LYS A 210 -21.00 -28.13 -19.25
N PRO A 211 -21.13 -28.76 -18.07
CA PRO A 211 -21.21 -30.20 -17.99
C PRO A 211 -22.55 -30.63 -18.61
N LYS A 212 -22.49 -31.42 -19.69
CA LYS A 212 -23.68 -32.11 -20.21
C LYS A 212 -24.19 -33.05 -19.11
N ARG A 213 -25.36 -32.74 -18.55
CA ARG A 213 -26.20 -33.74 -17.86
C ARG A 213 -26.54 -34.84 -18.86
N VAL A 214 -26.09 -36.05 -18.58
CA VAL A 214 -26.44 -37.24 -19.35
C VAL A 214 -27.62 -37.90 -18.63
N ASP A 215 -28.82 -37.57 -19.07
CA ASP A 215 -29.97 -38.47 -18.92
C ASP A 215 -30.09 -39.29 -20.20
N ARG A 216 -29.97 -40.62 -20.05
CA ARG A 216 -30.75 -41.69 -20.71
C ARG A 216 -29.93 -42.94 -21.04
N MET A 217 -30.34 -44.01 -20.37
CA MET A 217 -30.75 -45.32 -20.91
C MET A 217 -29.90 -46.00 -21.99
N PHE A 218 -29.44 -47.20 -21.62
CA PHE A 218 -29.07 -48.38 -22.42
C PHE A 218 -29.15 -48.28 -23.95
N THR A 219 -28.01 -48.48 -24.62
CA THR A 219 -27.85 -49.50 -25.68
C THR A 219 -26.36 -49.67 -26.00
N GLN A 220 -25.86 -50.91 -25.95
CA GLN A 220 -24.49 -51.25 -26.37
C GLN A 220 -24.41 -51.24 -27.91
N PRO A 221 -23.32 -50.75 -28.52
CA PRO A 221 -22.95 -51.17 -29.86
C PRO A 221 -21.76 -52.14 -29.84
N ILE A 222 -21.98 -53.26 -30.53
CA ILE A 222 -20.98 -54.23 -30.96
C ILE A 222 -20.01 -53.51 -31.92
N ILE A 223 -18.71 -53.57 -31.65
CA ILE A 223 -17.67 -53.10 -32.58
C ILE A 223 -16.95 -54.32 -33.14
N THR A 224 -17.19 -54.57 -34.41
CA THR A 224 -16.40 -55.42 -35.30
C THR A 224 -15.11 -54.69 -35.70
N ASN A 225 -14.00 -55.44 -35.69
CA ASN A 225 -12.68 -54.94 -36.09
C ASN A 225 -12.65 -54.69 -37.60
N GLN A 226 -12.49 -53.43 -38.02
CA GLN A 226 -11.82 -53.05 -39.26
C GLN A 226 -11.51 -51.55 -39.22
N GLU A 227 -10.35 -51.18 -39.79
CA GLU A 227 -9.83 -49.81 -39.99
C GLU A 227 -8.98 -49.19 -38.88
N ILE A 228 -7.95 -49.94 -38.46
CA ILE A 228 -6.66 -49.31 -38.13
C ILE A 228 -6.03 -48.91 -39.46
N HIS A 229 -5.96 -47.62 -39.81
CA HIS A 229 -4.87 -46.96 -40.56
C HIS A 229 -5.26 -45.52 -40.93
N LYS A 230 -4.81 -44.55 -40.13
CA LYS A 230 -4.39 -43.19 -40.54
C LYS A 230 -3.96 -42.38 -39.30
N ILE A 231 -2.75 -42.65 -38.81
CA ILE A 231 -2.08 -41.76 -37.85
C ILE A 231 -1.35 -40.70 -38.68
N LYS A 232 -1.96 -39.52 -38.84
CA LYS A 232 -1.24 -38.31 -39.27
C LYS A 232 -0.53 -37.73 -38.03
N ARG A 233 0.78 -37.49 -38.17
CA ARG A 233 1.64 -36.86 -37.17
C ARG A 233 1.16 -35.44 -36.87
N CYS A 234 1.02 -35.09 -35.59
CA CYS A 234 0.81 -33.71 -35.12
C CYS A 234 2.16 -32.99 -34.96
N PRO A 235 2.27 -31.69 -35.27
CA PRO A 235 3.52 -30.94 -35.08
C PRO A 235 3.74 -30.53 -33.62
N SER A 236 5.02 -30.37 -33.26
CA SER A 236 5.53 -29.93 -31.96
C SER A 236 4.94 -28.59 -31.53
N MET A 237 4.21 -28.58 -30.41
CA MET A 237 3.74 -27.34 -29.75
C MET A 237 4.85 -26.79 -28.85
N THR A 238 5.50 -25.72 -29.29
CA THR A 238 6.34 -24.88 -28.43
C THR A 238 5.43 -24.02 -27.53
N TYR A 239 5.49 -24.25 -26.22
CA TYR A 239 4.80 -23.42 -25.22
C TYR A 239 5.59 -22.13 -25.00
N THR A 240 5.13 -21.02 -25.55
CA THR A 240 5.53 -19.69 -25.08
C THR A 240 4.48 -19.16 -24.10
N PRO A 241 4.84 -18.74 -22.88
CA PRO A 241 3.89 -18.17 -21.93
C PRO A 241 3.32 -16.85 -22.48
N VAL A 242 1.99 -16.79 -22.58
CA VAL A 242 1.26 -15.58 -22.99
C VAL A 242 1.12 -14.69 -21.76
N TYR A 243 2.01 -13.71 -21.64
CA TYR A 243 1.85 -12.61 -20.67
C TYR A 243 0.86 -11.57 -21.22
N PRO A 244 0.04 -10.94 -20.36
CA PRO A 244 -0.82 -9.83 -20.79
C PRO A 244 0.07 -8.66 -21.26
N LYS A 245 -0.18 -8.16 -22.48
CA LYS A 245 0.51 -6.97 -23.00
C LYS A 245 0.12 -5.76 -22.17
N ALA A 246 1.13 -4.99 -21.74
CA ALA A 246 0.92 -3.72 -21.06
C ALA A 246 -0.01 -2.82 -21.90
N ARG A 247 -1.09 -2.33 -21.29
CA ARG A 247 -1.94 -1.30 -21.90
C ARG A 247 -1.08 -0.04 -22.02
N GLY A 248 -0.76 0.34 -23.27
CA GLY A 248 0.06 1.51 -23.57
C GLY A 248 -0.51 2.79 -22.96
N LEU A 249 0.39 3.76 -22.76
CA LEU A 249 0.07 5.12 -22.33
C LEU A 249 -1.09 5.70 -23.16
N VAL A 250 -2.13 6.16 -22.46
CA VAL A 250 -3.15 7.03 -23.05
C VAL A 250 -2.47 8.37 -23.38
N PRO A 251 -2.52 8.86 -24.64
CA PRO A 251 -1.93 10.15 -24.99
C PRO A 251 -2.66 11.30 -24.27
N LYS A 252 -1.91 12.34 -23.93
CA LYS A 252 -2.40 13.61 -23.38
C LYS A 252 -3.27 14.36 -24.38
#